data_AF-A0A537GWL3-F1
#
_entry.id   AF-A0A537GWL3-F1
#
_cell.length_a   1.000
_cell.length_b   1.000
_cell.length_c   1.000
_cell.angle_alpha   90.00
_cell.angle_beta   90.00
_cell.angle_gamma   90.00
#
_symmetry.space_group_name_H-M   'P 1'
#
loop_
_entity.id
_entity.type
_entity.pdbx_description
1 polymer ?
#
loop_
_entity_poly.entity_id
_entity_poly.type
_entity_poly.pdbx_seq_one_letter_code
_entity_poly.pdbx_strand_id
1 'polypeptide(L)' 'MIHLKKETSRLEDYLEAIYRLSHDKGYASTVDLSDMLNVKPPTVSGMVGNLANKGYLVHEPYRGMKLT' A
#
# COMPACT_ATOMS: atom_id res chain seq x y z
N MET A 1 -12.42 -21.03 12.08
CA MET A 1 -12.12 -19.60 12.36
C MET A 1 -10.64 -19.31 12.12
N ILE A 2 -10.16 -19.18 10.88
CA ILE A 2 -8.72 -18.89 10.63
C ILE A 2 -8.44 -17.92 9.47
N HIS A 3 -9.45 -17.23 8.93
CA HIS A 3 -9.24 -16.34 7.78
C HIS A 3 -8.93 -14.86 8.15
N LEU A 4 -9.30 -14.36 9.34
CA LEU A 4 -9.14 -12.93 9.67
C LEU A 4 -7.68 -12.49 9.89
N LYS A 5 -6.81 -13.33 10.49
CA LYS A 5 -5.48 -12.89 10.94
C LYS A 5 -4.48 -12.62 9.80
N LYS A 6 -4.73 -13.20 8.61
CA LYS A 6 -3.85 -13.06 7.43
C LYS A 6 -4.20 -11.82 6.60
N GLU A 7 -5.43 -11.32 6.68
CA GLU A 7 -5.85 -10.11 5.97
C GLU A 7 -5.42 -8.85 6.70
N THR A 8 -5.53 -8.82 8.04
CA THR A 8 -5.10 -7.67 8.84
C THR A 8 -3.58 -7.48 8.75
N SER A 9 -2.80 -8.56 8.82
CA SER A 9 -1.33 -8.46 8.71
C SER A 9 -0.90 -7.87 7.37
N ARG A 10 -1.53 -8.30 6.26
CA ARG A 10 -1.21 -7.79 4.92
C ARG A 10 -1.63 -6.34 4.74
N LEU A 11 -2.67 -5.87 5.42
CA LEU A 11 -3.07 -4.48 5.38
C LEU A 11 -2.07 -3.60 6.13
N GLU A 12 -1.65 -4.03 7.32
CA GLU A 12 -0.63 -3.36 8.13
C GLU A 12 0.71 -3.27 7.39
N ASP A 13 1.16 -4.36 6.75
CA ASP A 13 2.38 -4.39 5.94
C ASP A 13 2.35 -3.32 4.83
N TYR A 14 1.21 -3.15 4.17
CA TYR A 14 1.06 -2.14 3.11
C TYR A 14 1.04 -0.72 3.66
N LEU A 15 0.35 -0.47 4.78
CA LEU A 15 0.34 0.85 5.41
C LEU A 15 1.73 1.25 5.89
N GLU A 16 2.46 0.31 6.50
CA GLU A 16 3.83 0.55 6.95
C GLU A 16 4.77 0.83 5.77
N ALA A 17 4.70 0.05 4.71
CA ALA A 17 5.52 0.28 3.51
C ALA A 17 5.23 1.62 2.86
N ILE A 18 3.95 1.99 2.72
CA ILE A 18 3.54 3.30 2.17
C ILE A 18 4.04 4.43 3.07
N TYR A 19 3.92 4.29 4.40
CA TYR A 19 4.43 5.28 5.35
C TYR A 19 5.93 5.49 5.19
N ARG A 20 6.72 4.40 5.20
CA ARG A 20 8.18 4.46 5.07
C ARG A 20 8.62 5.11 3.76
N LEU A 21 8.04 4.66 2.64
CA LEU A 21 8.35 5.22 1.32
C LEU A 21 7.97 6.71 1.23
N SER A 22 6.80 7.07 1.77
CA SER A 22 6.34 8.47 1.78
C SER A 22 7.21 9.35 2.68
N HIS A 23 7.70 8.81 3.80
CA HIS A 23 8.57 9.51 4.74
C HIS A 23 9.97 9.73 4.14
N ASP A 24 10.54 8.71 3.51
CA ASP A 24 11.92 8.74 3.01
C ASP A 24 12.04 9.41 1.64
N LYS A 25 11.08 9.16 0.72
CA LYS A 25 11.13 9.63 -0.68
C LYS A 25 10.11 10.73 -1.00
N GLY A 26 9.16 11.00 -0.10
CA GLY A 26 8.05 11.93 -0.31
C GLY A 26 6.83 11.33 -1.01
N TYR A 27 6.90 10.08 -1.48
CA TYR A 27 5.80 9.36 -2.12
C TYR A 27 6.02 7.83 -2.09
N ALA A 28 4.94 7.05 -2.23
CA ALA A 28 5.01 5.62 -2.47
C ALA A 28 4.51 5.27 -3.89
N SER A 29 5.31 4.55 -4.68
CA SER A 29 4.91 4.03 -5.99
C SER A 29 4.54 2.54 -5.93
N THR A 30 3.79 2.06 -6.92
CA THR A 30 3.45 0.63 -7.04
C THR A 30 4.68 -0.26 -7.24
N VAL A 31 5.73 0.26 -7.91
CA VAL A 31 7.00 -0.45 -8.10
C VAL A 31 7.74 -0.57 -6.77
N ASP A 32 7.88 0.53 -6.03
CA ASP A 32 8.54 0.51 -4.72
C ASP A 32 7.84 -0.46 -3.75
N LEU A 33 6.50 -0.49 -3.75
CA LEU A 33 5.72 -1.42 -2.92
C LEU A 33 5.89 -2.87 -3.36
N SER A 34 5.94 -3.11 -4.67
CA SER A 34 6.18 -4.43 -5.26
C SER A 34 7.53 -4.99 -4.78
N ASP A 35 8.57 -4.16 -4.84
CA ASP A 35 9.93 -4.52 -4.45
C ASP A 35 10.06 -4.71 -2.94
N MET A 36 9.53 -3.76 -2.15
CA MET A 36 9.63 -3.77 -0.69
C MET A 36 8.87 -4.94 -0.05
N LEU A 37 7.70 -5.27 -0.58
CA LEU A 37 6.84 -6.33 -0.02
C LEU A 37 7.02 -7.68 -0.74
N ASN A 38 7.89 -7.75 -1.76
CA ASN A 38 8.14 -8.94 -2.58
C ASN A 38 6.84 -9.58 -3.12
N VAL A 39 6.00 -8.75 -3.72
CA VAL A 39 4.69 -9.13 -4.28
C VAL A 39 4.62 -8.69 -5.73
N LYS A 40 3.73 -9.30 -6.53
CA LYS A 40 3.59 -8.92 -7.94
C LYS A 40 2.85 -7.58 -8.08
N PRO A 41 3.18 -6.75 -9.10
CA PRO A 41 2.51 -5.47 -9.31
C PRO A 41 0.96 -5.53 -9.37
N PRO A 42 0.31 -6.54 -9.99
CA PRO A 42 -1.14 -6.66 -9.95
C PRO A 42 -1.72 -6.83 -8.54
N THR A 43 -0.99 -7.51 -7.64
CA THR A 43 -1.38 -7.65 -6.23
C THR A 43 -1.32 -6.31 -5.50
N VAL A 44 -0.30 -5.50 -5.81
CA VAL A 44 -0.16 -4.14 -5.26
C VAL A 44 -1.31 -3.26 -5.70
N SER A 45 -1.60 -3.21 -6.99
CA SER A 45 -2.70 -2.39 -7.54
C SER A 45 -4.06 -2.74 -6.90
N GLY A 46 -4.33 -4.04 -6.70
CA GLY A 46 -5.55 -4.49 -6.03
C GLY A 46 -5.62 -4.04 -4.56
N MET A 47 -4.52 -4.19 -3.80
CA MET A 47 -4.47 -3.77 -2.39
C MET A 47 -4.56 -2.25 -2.22
N VAL A 48 -3.86 -1.50 -3.07
CA VAL A 48 -3.91 -0.03 -3.08
C VAL A 48 -5.33 0.46 -3.40
N GLY A 49 -5.99 -0.12 -4.39
CA GLY A 49 -7.39 0.20 -4.69
C GLY A 49 -8.33 -0.09 -3.52
N ASN A 50 -8.14 -1.20 -2.81
CA ASN A 50 -8.91 -1.54 -1.61
C ASN A 50 -8.68 -0.53 -0.47
N LEU A 51 -7.42 -0.14 -0.22
CA LEU A 51 -7.05 0.87 0.77
C LEU A 51 -7.64 2.24 0.44
N ALA A 52 -7.60 2.66 -0.82
CA ALA A 52 -8.21 3.90 -1.29
C ALA A 52 -9.73 3.89 -1.11
N ASN A 53 -10.40 2.80 -1.47
CA ASN A 53 -11.85 2.64 -1.25
C ASN A 53 -12.24 2.68 0.22
N LYS A 54 -11.34 2.25 1.12
CA LYS A 54 -11.52 2.34 2.58
C LYS A 54 -11.12 3.68 3.17
N GLY A 55 -10.64 4.63 2.36
CA GLY A 55 -10.25 5.97 2.80
C GLY A 55 -8.88 6.07 3.46
N TYR A 56 -8.04 5.04 3.37
CA TYR A 56 -6.69 5.06 3.96
C TYR A 56 -5.64 5.73 3.07
N LEU A 57 -5.94 5.93 1.78
CA LEU A 57 -5.02 6.49 0.79
C LEU A 57 -5.72 7.52 -0.07
N VAL A 58 -5.01 8.61 -0.36
CA VAL A 58 -5.36 9.51 -1.46
C VAL A 58 -4.38 9.25 -2.60
N HIS A 59 -4.93 8.94 -3.76
CA HIS A 59 -4.16 8.75 -4.98
C HIS A 59 -4.06 10.09 -5.70
N GLU A 60 -2.88 10.70 -5.71
CA GLU A 60 -2.62 11.90 -6.51
C GLU A 60 -2.02 11.48 -7.87
N PRO A 61 -2.70 11.72 -9.00
CA PRO A 61 -2.13 11.46 -10.32
C PRO A 61 -0.75 12.09 -10.46
N TYR A 62 0.23 11.32 -10.93
CA TYR A 62 1.62 11.74 -11.15
C TYR A 62 2.46 12.10 -9.91
N ARG A 63 1.90 11.95 -8.69
CA ARG A 63 2.60 12.24 -7.42
C ARG A 63 2.74 11.05 -6.48
N GLY A 64 2.14 9.91 -6.81
CA GLY A 64 2.21 8.68 -6.01
C GLY A 64 1.09 8.61 -4.96
N MET A 65 1.26 7.72 -3.98
CA MET A 65 0.29 7.53 -2.90
C MET A 65 0.75 8.24 -1.64
N LYS A 66 -0.20 8.86 -0.92
CA LYS A 66 0.03 9.44 0.41
C LYS A 66 -1.04 8.96 1.39
N LEU A 67 -0.63 8.74 2.64
CA LEU A 67 -1.55 8.48 3.74
C LEU A 67 -2.34 9.75 4.07
N THR A 68 -3.64 9.57 4.33
CA THR A 68 -4.56 10.62 4.79
C THR A 68 -4.37 10.97 6.25
#